data_AF-A0A1W9X094-F1
#
_entry.id   AF-A0A1W9X094-F1
#
_cell.length_a   1.000
_cell.length_b   1.000
_cell.length_c   1.000
_cell.angle_alpha   90.00
_cell.angle_beta   90.00
_cell.angle_gamma   90.00
#
_symmetry.space_group_name_H-M   'P 1'
#
loop_
_entity.id
_entity.type
_entity.pdbx_description
1 polymer ?
#
loop_
_entity_poly.entity_id
_entity_poly.type
_entity_poly.pdbx_seq_one_letter_code
_entity_poly.pdbx_strand_id
1 'polypeptide(L)'
;TRPILVELQALASSTNFGTPRRTILGLDHNRVALLTAVMEKKLGMHLMGHDIFMNVAGGVKVDEPAVDMGIVSAVASSFLDRPIPENNVVLGEVGLTGEVRAISHADTRVAEIRKMGFTRCFVPKNNLKRMTGPEGIEVVGIGTVAEAIEELF
;
A
#
# COMPACT_ATOMS: atom_id res chain seq x y z
N THR A 1 10.72 6.26 18.24
CA THR A 1 10.38 7.48 17.46
C THR A 1 8.89 7.46 17.14
N ARG A 2 8.26 8.61 16.86
CA ARG A 2 6.81 8.72 16.63
C ARG A 2 6.47 8.26 15.19
N PRO A 3 5.46 7.40 14.98
CA PRO A 3 4.95 7.08 13.64
C PRO A 3 4.39 8.33 12.95
N ILE A 4 4.61 8.45 11.64
CA ILE A 4 4.04 9.51 10.81
C ILE A 4 3.06 8.84 9.85
N LEU A 5 1.82 9.31 9.82
CA LEU A 5 0.83 8.89 8.84
C LEU A 5 1.07 9.67 7.54
N VAL A 6 1.06 8.96 6.42
CA VAL A 6 1.21 9.55 5.08
C VAL A 6 0.08 9.09 4.18
N GLU A 7 -0.37 9.97 3.30
CA GLU A 7 -1.32 9.64 2.23
C GLU A 7 -0.55 9.47 0.92
N LEU A 8 -0.77 8.33 0.26
CA LEU A 8 -0.24 8.06 -1.08
C LEU A 8 -1.34 8.21 -2.11
N GLN A 9 -1.03 8.96 -3.15
CA GLN A 9 -1.92 9.20 -4.27
C GLN A 9 -1.35 8.52 -5.50
N ALA A 10 -2.21 7.90 -6.30
CA ALA A 10 -1.84 7.32 -7.57
C ALA A 10 -2.84 7.70 -8.66
N LEU A 11 -2.34 7.82 -9.89
CA LEU A 11 -3.13 7.95 -11.10
C LEU A 11 -2.56 6.98 -12.12
N ALA A 12 -3.32 5.93 -12.42
CA ALA A 12 -3.08 4.98 -13.49
C ALA A 12 -4.03 5.30 -14.65
N SER A 13 -3.49 5.62 -15.82
CA SER A 13 -4.27 5.93 -17.02
C SER A 13 -3.68 5.21 -18.22
N SER A 14 -4.51 4.76 -19.15
CA SER A 14 -4.03 4.11 -20.36
C SER A 14 -3.09 5.03 -21.14
N THR A 15 -1.94 4.50 -21.55
CA THR A 15 -0.96 5.23 -22.36
C THR A 15 -1.48 5.39 -23.78
N ASN A 16 -1.51 6.62 -24.29
CA ASN A 16 -2.02 6.87 -25.64
C ASN A 16 -1.01 6.50 -26.73
N PHE A 17 0.30 6.75 -26.53
CA PHE A 17 1.35 6.44 -27.51
C PHE A 17 2.73 6.27 -26.84
N GLY A 18 3.50 5.29 -27.32
CA GLY A 18 4.90 5.10 -26.96
C GLY A 18 5.11 4.40 -25.61
N THR A 19 6.26 4.65 -24.99
CA THR A 19 6.59 4.06 -23.69
C THR A 19 5.78 4.73 -22.58
N PRO A 20 5.08 3.96 -21.73
CA PRO A 20 4.32 4.50 -20.61
C PRO A 20 5.16 5.36 -19.68
N ARG A 21 4.59 6.48 -19.26
CA ARG A 21 5.22 7.42 -18.33
C ARG A 21 5.10 6.91 -16.91
N ARG A 22 6.18 7.05 -16.14
CA ARG A 22 6.21 6.80 -14.69
C ARG A 22 6.75 8.05 -14.01
N THR A 23 5.92 8.71 -13.22
CA THR A 23 6.29 9.96 -12.53
C THR A 23 6.01 9.79 -11.04
N ILE A 24 7.08 9.69 -10.26
CA ILE A 24 7.01 9.30 -8.85
C ILE A 24 7.59 10.44 -8.01
N LEU A 25 6.78 10.99 -7.12
CA LEU A 25 7.14 12.09 -6.22
C LEU A 25 7.07 11.63 -4.76
N GLY A 26 8.16 11.77 -4.02
CA GLY A 26 8.24 11.42 -2.60
C GLY A 26 8.48 9.93 -2.29
N LEU A 27 8.63 9.08 -3.31
CA LEU A 27 8.94 7.65 -3.20
C LEU A 27 10.13 7.27 -4.09
N ASP A 28 10.74 6.12 -3.83
CA ASP A 28 11.74 5.53 -4.72
C ASP A 28 11.10 5.01 -6.02
N HIS A 29 11.67 5.40 -7.16
CA HIS A 29 11.15 5.04 -8.49
C HIS A 29 11.29 3.53 -8.76
N ASN A 30 12.39 2.91 -8.32
CA ASN A 30 12.63 1.48 -8.57
C ASN A 30 11.69 0.60 -7.74
N ARG A 31 11.39 0.98 -6.51
CA ARG A 31 10.38 0.36 -5.65
C ARG A 31 9.01 0.35 -6.32
N VAL A 32 8.54 1.49 -6.83
CA VAL A 32 7.25 1.55 -7.55
C VAL A 32 7.28 0.68 -8.81
N ALA A 33 8.36 0.71 -9.59
CA ALA A 33 8.49 -0.10 -10.79
C ALA A 33 8.43 -1.61 -10.47
N LEU A 34 9.13 -2.05 -9.42
CA LEU A 34 9.12 -3.42 -8.93
C LEU A 34 7.72 -3.84 -8.46
N LEU A 35 7.05 -3.01 -7.67
CA LEU A 35 5.69 -3.30 -7.18
C LEU A 35 4.67 -3.36 -8.32
N THR A 36 4.80 -2.48 -9.31
CA THR A 36 3.98 -2.54 -10.54
C THR A 36 4.14 -3.89 -11.25
N ALA A 37 5.38 -4.38 -11.37
CA ALA A 37 5.64 -5.69 -11.98
C ALA A 37 5.09 -6.86 -11.14
N VAL A 38 5.13 -6.76 -9.80
CA VAL A 38 4.49 -7.73 -8.91
C VAL A 38 2.97 -7.74 -9.10
N MET A 39 2.34 -6.57 -9.13
CA MET A 39 0.89 -6.44 -9.36
C MET A 39 0.48 -7.05 -10.70
N GLU A 40 1.22 -6.79 -11.77
CA GLU A 40 0.93 -7.39 -13.07
C GLU A 40 1.05 -8.92 -13.04
N LYS A 41 2.14 -9.43 -12.45
CA LYS A 41 2.40 -10.88 -12.42
C LYS A 41 1.47 -11.65 -11.49
N LYS A 42 1.04 -11.03 -10.38
CA LYS A 42 0.33 -11.71 -9.27
C LYS A 42 -1.16 -11.40 -9.24
N LEU A 43 -1.57 -10.22 -9.68
CA LEU A 43 -2.97 -9.79 -9.71
C LEU A 43 -3.56 -9.81 -11.11
N GLY A 44 -2.74 -10.01 -12.16
CA GLY A 44 -3.19 -9.95 -13.55
C GLY A 44 -3.55 -8.54 -14.02
N MET A 45 -3.13 -7.50 -13.28
CA MET A 45 -3.38 -6.11 -13.64
C MET A 45 -2.44 -5.68 -14.77
N HIS A 46 -2.99 -5.41 -15.96
CA HIS A 46 -2.22 -5.06 -17.16
C HIS A 46 -1.68 -3.60 -17.12
N LEU A 47 -0.79 -3.32 -16.17
CA LEU A 47 -0.22 -2.00 -15.87
C LEU A 47 0.91 -1.60 -16.83
N MET A 48 1.50 -2.55 -17.57
CA MET A 48 2.51 -2.27 -18.59
C MET A 48 2.04 -1.30 -19.69
N GLY A 49 0.73 -1.20 -19.95
CA GLY A 49 0.14 -0.25 -20.90
C GLY A 49 -0.35 1.06 -20.29
N HIS A 50 0.00 1.35 -19.03
CA HIS A 50 -0.53 2.49 -18.28
C HIS A 50 0.57 3.46 -17.87
N ASP A 51 0.28 4.75 -18.04
CA ASP A 51 0.99 5.82 -17.39
C ASP A 51 0.67 5.77 -15.90
N ILE A 52 1.69 5.81 -15.04
CA ILE A 52 1.56 5.77 -13.58
C ILE A 52 2.18 7.02 -12.99
N PHE A 53 1.34 7.82 -12.34
CA PHE A 53 1.77 8.95 -11.52
C PHE A 53 1.55 8.60 -10.07
N MET A 54 2.53 8.87 -9.21
CA MET A 54 2.38 8.71 -7.77
C MET A 54 2.93 9.91 -7.03
N ASN A 55 2.27 10.26 -5.93
CA ASN A 55 2.65 11.37 -5.07
C ASN A 55 2.45 11.00 -3.60
N VAL A 56 3.37 11.45 -2.74
CA VAL A 56 3.15 11.48 -1.29
C VAL A 56 2.56 12.85 -0.94
N ALA A 57 1.32 12.86 -0.42
CA ALA A 57 0.67 14.10 -0.03
C ALA A 57 1.51 14.85 1.03
N GLY A 58 1.51 16.18 0.95
CA GLY A 58 2.31 17.03 1.84
C GLY A 58 3.80 17.14 1.48
N GLY A 59 4.24 16.54 0.36
CA GLY A 59 5.61 16.73 -0.15
C GLY A 59 6.69 16.01 0.67
N VAL A 60 6.29 15.05 1.50
CA VAL A 60 7.20 14.27 2.35
C VAL A 60 7.90 13.20 1.50
N LYS A 61 9.14 12.85 1.85
CA LYS A 61 9.84 11.70 1.28
C LYS A 61 9.70 10.51 2.21
N VAL A 62 9.26 9.38 1.66
CA VAL A 62 9.10 8.13 2.40
C VAL A 62 10.08 7.10 1.84
N ASP A 63 10.93 6.58 2.71
CA ASP A 63 11.88 5.52 2.40
C ASP A 63 11.82 4.44 3.48
N GLU A 64 10.83 3.57 3.37
CA GLU A 64 10.72 2.38 4.22
C GLU A 64 9.93 1.25 3.53
N PRO A 65 10.16 -0.02 3.87
CA PRO A 65 9.43 -1.14 3.28
C PRO A 65 7.93 -1.18 3.59
N ALA A 66 7.51 -0.63 4.73
CA ALA A 66 6.10 -0.68 5.14
C ALA A 66 5.14 0.09 4.20
N VAL A 67 5.69 0.95 3.35
CA VAL A 67 4.94 1.75 2.37
C VAL A 67 4.50 0.95 1.15
N ASP A 68 5.06 -0.25 0.93
CA ASP A 68 4.79 -1.04 -0.29
C ASP A 68 3.31 -1.37 -0.43
N MET A 69 2.65 -1.76 0.66
CA MET A 69 1.20 -1.98 0.66
C MET A 69 0.41 -0.71 0.34
N GLY A 70 0.88 0.46 0.78
CA GLY A 70 0.29 1.74 0.39
C GLY A 70 0.40 1.98 -1.12
N ILE A 71 1.58 1.72 -1.70
CA ILE A 71 1.82 1.86 -3.14
C ILE A 71 0.88 0.95 -3.93
N VAL A 72 0.86 -0.34 -3.59
CA VAL A 72 0.01 -1.34 -4.24
C VAL A 72 -1.47 -0.95 -4.16
N SER A 73 -1.93 -0.53 -2.98
CA SER A 73 -3.33 -0.17 -2.77
C SER A 73 -3.74 1.08 -3.54
N ALA A 74 -2.88 2.11 -3.57
CA ALA A 74 -3.16 3.35 -4.31
C ALA A 74 -3.23 3.10 -5.83
N VAL A 75 -2.27 2.35 -6.38
CA VAL A 75 -2.26 1.99 -7.80
C VAL A 75 -3.46 1.11 -8.15
N ALA A 76 -3.80 0.14 -7.30
CA ALA A 76 -4.96 -0.73 -7.51
C ALA A 76 -6.28 0.06 -7.49
N SER A 77 -6.46 0.95 -6.52
CA SER A 77 -7.62 1.84 -6.42
C SER A 77 -7.82 2.64 -7.72
N SER A 78 -6.74 3.28 -8.21
CA SER A 78 -6.82 4.06 -9.45
C SER A 78 -7.05 3.20 -10.69
N PHE A 79 -6.47 2.01 -10.78
CA PHE A 79 -6.63 1.14 -11.95
C PHE A 79 -8.03 0.49 -11.99
N LEU A 80 -8.56 0.11 -10.83
CA LEU A 80 -9.87 -0.52 -10.69
C LEU A 80 -11.02 0.49 -10.72
N ASP A 81 -10.72 1.79 -10.62
CA ASP A 81 -11.70 2.87 -10.45
C ASP A 81 -12.63 2.61 -9.24
N ARG A 82 -12.04 2.15 -8.13
CA ARG A 82 -12.75 1.81 -6.89
C ARG A 82 -12.06 2.48 -5.71
N PRO A 83 -12.75 3.35 -4.95
CA PRO A 83 -12.14 4.03 -3.82
C PRO A 83 -11.88 3.09 -2.64
N ILE A 84 -10.78 3.32 -1.92
CA ILE A 84 -10.52 2.70 -0.61
C ILE A 84 -11.28 3.52 0.44
N PRO A 85 -12.01 2.89 1.38
CA PRO A 85 -12.66 3.62 2.48
C PRO A 85 -11.68 4.48 3.29
N GLU A 86 -12.05 5.74 3.55
CA GLU A 86 -11.17 6.75 4.19
C GLU A 86 -10.68 6.35 5.59
N ASN A 87 -11.40 5.49 6.31
CA ASN A 87 -11.05 5.03 7.64
C ASN A 87 -10.13 3.79 7.66
N ASN A 88 -9.60 3.40 6.49
CA ASN A 88 -8.70 2.26 6.34
C ASN A 88 -7.24 2.72 6.24
N VAL A 89 -6.33 2.01 6.92
CA VAL A 89 -4.89 2.18 6.77
C VAL A 89 -4.24 0.85 6.38
N VAL A 90 -3.30 0.88 5.44
CA VAL A 90 -2.57 -0.31 4.99
C VAL A 90 -1.09 -0.22 5.36
N LEU A 91 -0.54 -1.32 5.84
CA LEU A 91 0.86 -1.45 6.23
C LEU A 91 1.42 -2.78 5.74
N GLY A 92 2.63 -2.77 5.17
CA GLY A 92 3.31 -4.01 4.84
C GLY A 92 4.39 -3.84 3.77
N GLU A 93 5.41 -4.69 3.86
CA GLU A 93 6.41 -4.88 2.81
C GLU A 93 5.89 -5.94 1.83
N VAL A 94 6.11 -5.73 0.54
CA VAL A 94 5.66 -6.67 -0.50
C VAL A 94 6.87 -7.36 -1.11
N GLY A 95 6.90 -8.69 -1.02
CA GLY A 95 7.91 -9.49 -1.69
C GLY A 95 7.58 -9.75 -3.16
N LEU A 96 8.59 -10.16 -3.93
CA LEU A 96 8.46 -10.44 -5.36
C LEU A 96 7.50 -11.59 -5.67
N THR A 97 7.22 -12.46 -4.70
CA THR A 97 6.26 -13.56 -4.90
C THR A 97 4.82 -13.14 -4.60
N GLY A 98 4.59 -11.87 -4.24
CA GLY A 98 3.29 -11.32 -3.88
C GLY A 98 2.94 -11.52 -2.41
N GLU A 99 3.88 -12.02 -1.59
CA GLU A 99 3.69 -12.18 -0.16
C GLU A 99 3.81 -10.86 0.58
N VAL A 100 3.00 -10.68 1.63
CA VAL A 100 3.05 -9.50 2.51
C VAL A 100 3.87 -9.85 3.74
N ARG A 101 5.01 -9.17 3.87
CA ARG A 101 6.08 -9.47 4.83
C ARG A 101 5.97 -8.58 6.06
N ALA A 102 6.46 -9.11 7.19
CA ALA A 102 6.36 -8.42 8.47
C ALA A 102 7.19 -7.14 8.50
N ILE A 103 6.64 -6.09 9.13
CA ILE A 103 7.28 -4.79 9.28
C ILE A 103 7.68 -4.51 10.73
N SER A 104 8.57 -3.53 10.92
CA SER A 104 9.00 -3.08 12.24
C SER A 104 7.92 -2.24 12.93
N HIS A 105 7.82 -2.40 14.25
CA HIS A 105 6.99 -1.59 15.14
C HIS A 105 5.49 -1.55 14.79
N ALA A 106 4.93 -2.66 14.30
CA ALA A 106 3.51 -2.74 13.92
C ALA A 106 2.56 -2.35 15.07
N ASP A 107 2.81 -2.82 16.30
CA ASP A 107 2.01 -2.47 17.48
C ASP A 107 1.96 -0.95 17.71
N THR A 108 3.12 -0.29 17.64
CA THR A 108 3.22 1.17 17.83
C THR A 108 2.50 1.93 16.72
N ARG A 109 2.59 1.46 15.46
CA ARG A 109 1.90 2.07 14.32
C ARG A 109 0.39 1.94 14.46
N VAL A 110 -0.12 0.74 14.75
CA VAL A 110 -1.55 0.48 14.96
C VAL A 110 -2.10 1.30 16.12
N ALA A 111 -1.35 1.42 17.22
CA ALA A 111 -1.74 2.25 18.35
C ALA A 111 -1.86 3.74 18.00
N GLU A 112 -0.98 4.27 17.14
CA GLU A 112 -1.06 5.67 16.68
C GLU A 112 -2.19 5.86 15.66
N ILE A 113 -2.39 4.91 14.73
CA ILE A 113 -3.51 4.89 13.77
C ILE A 113 -4.85 4.95 14.51
N ARG A 114 -5.01 4.14 15.56
CA ARG A 114 -6.20 4.19 16.42
C ARG A 114 -6.39 5.56 17.09
N LYS A 115 -5.32 6.16 17.63
CA LYS A 115 -5.41 7.50 18.27
C LYS A 115 -5.81 8.59 17.28
N MET A 116 -5.50 8.42 16.00
CA MET A 116 -5.89 9.33 14.92
C MET A 116 -7.35 9.14 14.47
N GLY A 117 -8.05 8.11 14.97
CA GLY A 117 -9.48 7.89 14.71
C GLY A 117 -9.80 6.91 13.59
N PHE A 118 -8.80 6.25 12.99
CA PHE A 118 -9.03 5.21 11.98
C PHE A 118 -9.66 3.96 12.60
N THR A 119 -10.56 3.32 11.87
CA THR A 119 -11.37 2.20 12.38
C THR A 119 -10.87 0.85 11.91
N ARG A 120 -10.13 0.77 10.79
CA ARG A 120 -9.63 -0.48 10.22
C ARG A 120 -8.18 -0.35 9.78
N CYS A 121 -7.33 -1.31 10.15
CA CYS A 121 -5.92 -1.34 9.77
C CYS A 121 -5.54 -2.72 9.20
N PHE A 122 -4.97 -2.73 8.01
CA PHE A 122 -4.40 -3.91 7.38
C PHE A 122 -2.92 -4.00 7.72
N VAL A 123 -2.51 -5.14 8.26
CA VAL A 123 -1.13 -5.41 8.64
C VAL A 123 -0.67 -6.76 8.08
N PRO A 124 0.63 -7.02 7.97
CA PRO A 124 1.10 -8.34 7.60
C PRO A 124 0.60 -9.38 8.60
N LYS A 125 0.12 -10.53 8.11
CA LYS A 125 -0.42 -11.62 8.93
C LYS A 125 0.56 -12.09 10.01
N ASN A 126 1.85 -12.01 9.72
CA ASN A 126 2.92 -12.34 10.67
C ASN A 126 3.12 -11.27 11.77
N ASN A 127 2.79 -10.00 11.51
CA ASN A 127 2.72 -9.00 12.57
C ASN A 127 1.53 -9.28 13.48
N LEU A 128 0.32 -9.49 12.92
CA LEU A 128 -0.89 -9.72 13.70
C LEU A 128 -0.76 -10.89 14.69
N LYS A 129 -0.12 -12.01 14.28
CA LYS A 129 0.14 -13.16 15.17
C LYS A 129 0.97 -12.83 16.42
N ARG A 130 1.76 -11.76 16.37
CA ARG A 130 2.67 -11.33 17.45
C ARG A 130 2.08 -10.19 18.29
N MET A 131 1.04 -9.53 17.79
CA MET A 131 0.37 -8.43 18.47
C MET A 131 -0.53 -8.96 19.58
N THR A 132 -0.56 -8.26 20.71
CA THR A 132 -1.63 -8.44 21.69
C THR A 132 -2.86 -7.67 21.20
N GLY A 133 -4.03 -8.31 21.25
CA GLY A 133 -5.28 -7.86 20.62
C GLY A 133 -5.48 -6.34 20.67
N PRO A 134 -5.39 -5.64 19.52
CA PRO A 134 -5.52 -4.19 19.48
C PRO A 134 -6.99 -3.81 19.76
N GLU A 135 -7.27 -3.31 20.96
CA GLU A 135 -8.61 -2.85 21.32
C GLU A 135 -8.96 -1.53 20.61
N GLY A 136 -10.21 -1.39 20.17
CA GLY A 136 -10.73 -0.14 19.62
C GLY A 136 -10.33 0.17 18.18
N ILE A 137 -9.77 -0.80 17.45
CA ILE A 137 -9.55 -0.74 16.01
C ILE A 137 -9.65 -2.16 15.43
N GLU A 138 -10.30 -2.32 14.27
CA GLU A 138 -10.29 -3.59 13.55
C GLU A 138 -8.91 -3.79 12.90
N VAL A 139 -8.26 -4.92 13.17
CA VAL A 139 -6.95 -5.23 12.56
C VAL A 139 -7.02 -6.50 11.75
N VAL A 140 -6.76 -6.36 10.45
CA VAL A 140 -6.88 -7.42 9.45
C VAL A 140 -5.49 -7.88 9.04
N GLY A 141 -5.24 -9.18 9.13
CA GLY A 141 -3.94 -9.78 8.84
C GLY A 141 -3.83 -10.28 7.40
N ILE A 142 -3.09 -9.57 6.56
CA ILE A 142 -2.91 -9.87 5.13
C ILE A 142 -1.64 -10.70 4.90
N GLY A 143 -1.75 -11.82 4.19
CA GLY A 143 -0.64 -12.68 3.81
C GLY A 143 -0.14 -12.47 2.38
N THR A 144 -0.99 -11.98 1.47
CA THR A 144 -0.64 -11.75 0.06
C THR A 144 -1.26 -10.47 -0.49
N VAL A 145 -0.69 -9.92 -1.57
CA VAL A 145 -1.28 -8.77 -2.27
C VAL A 145 -2.67 -9.08 -2.82
N ALA A 146 -2.95 -10.32 -3.23
CA ALA A 146 -4.26 -10.72 -3.72
C ALA A 146 -5.33 -10.65 -2.61
N GLU A 147 -5.04 -11.21 -1.44
CA GLU A 147 -5.87 -11.10 -0.23
C GLU A 147 -6.09 -9.63 0.15
N ALA A 148 -5.09 -8.77 -0.02
CA ALA A 148 -5.25 -7.34 0.23
C ALA A 148 -6.28 -6.68 -0.69
N ILE A 149 -6.24 -6.98 -2.00
CA ILE A 149 -7.20 -6.41 -2.96
C ILE A 149 -8.62 -6.89 -2.65
N GLU A 150 -8.79 -8.18 -2.34
CA GLU A 150 -10.10 -8.75 -1.97
C GLU A 150 -10.69 -8.09 -0.72
N GLU A 151 -9.86 -7.80 0.29
CA GLU A 151 -10.30 -7.19 1.54
C GLU A 151 -10.50 -5.66 1.47
N LEU A 152 -9.82 -4.99 0.53
CA LEU A 152 -9.87 -3.54 0.35
C LEU A 152 -11.03 -3.07 -0.55
N PHE A 153 -11.43 -3.88 -1.53
CA PHE A 153 -12.38 -3.48 -2.58
C PHE A 153 -13.56 -4.43 -2.70
#